data_AF-A0A9E7GBT1-F1
#
_entry.id   AF-A0A9E7GBT1-F1
#
_cell.length_a   1.000
_cell.length_b   1.000
_cell.length_c   1.000
_cell.angle_alpha   90.00
_cell.angle_beta   90.00
_cell.angle_gamma   90.00
#
_symmetry.space_group_name_H-M   'P 1'
#
loop_
_entity.id
_entity.type
_entity.pdbx_description
1 polymer ?
#
loop_
_entity_poly.entity_id
_entity_poly.type
_entity_poly.pdbx_seq_one_letter_code
_entity_poly.pdbx_strand_id
1 'polypeptide(L)'
;MEPTAEPHWWDHLHCAMSQYKFVLAIENTMAESYVTEKLYYALDAGSVPIYFGAPDVESFVPPHSVIDGSKFRSMEELATYVKGVADDPVAYSEYHAWRRCGVMGYYGRNRAASLDTLPCRLCEYVSRKGGRGAE
;
A
#
# COMPACT_ATOMS: atom_id res chain seq x y z
N MET A 1 -11.56 3.96 33.02
CA MET A 1 -11.25 3.19 31.80
C MET A 1 -12.57 2.77 31.23
N GLU A 2 -12.98 3.36 30.10
CA GLU A 2 -14.13 2.82 29.37
C GLU A 2 -13.80 1.39 28.93
N PRO A 3 -14.80 0.48 28.88
CA PRO A 3 -14.59 -0.85 28.32
C PRO A 3 -14.07 -0.68 26.90
N THR A 4 -12.92 -1.28 26.60
CA THR A 4 -12.33 -1.24 25.26
C THR A 4 -13.37 -1.74 24.28
N ALA A 5 -13.83 -0.86 23.38
CA ALA A 5 -14.74 -1.24 22.31
C ALA A 5 -14.20 -2.48 21.59
N GLU A 6 -15.08 -3.42 21.25
CA GLU A 6 -14.73 -4.57 20.41
C GLU A 6 -13.93 -4.08 19.19
N PRO A 7 -12.76 -4.66 18.90
CA PRO A 7 -11.92 -4.19 17.81
C PRO A 7 -12.70 -4.30 16.50
N HIS A 8 -12.66 -3.24 15.72
CA HIS A 8 -13.32 -3.24 14.43
C HIS A 8 -12.51 -4.05 13.42
N TRP A 9 -13.17 -4.61 12.41
CA TRP A 9 -12.48 -5.44 11.41
C TRP A 9 -11.36 -4.69 10.68
N TRP A 10 -11.49 -3.37 10.52
CA TRP A 10 -10.47 -2.53 9.88
C TRP A 10 -9.20 -2.36 10.73
N ASP A 11 -9.27 -2.60 12.05
CA ASP A 11 -8.10 -2.58 12.93
C ASP A 11 -7.12 -3.72 12.61
N HIS A 12 -7.59 -4.74 11.88
CA HIS A 12 -6.82 -5.91 11.47
C HIS A 12 -6.63 -6.01 9.95
N LEU A 13 -6.89 -4.94 9.18
CA LEU A 13 -6.85 -4.98 7.73
C LEU A 13 -5.48 -5.43 7.19
N HIS A 14 -4.39 -4.88 7.75
CA HIS A 14 -3.03 -5.27 7.37
C HIS A 14 -2.74 -6.74 7.70
N CYS A 15 -3.21 -7.22 8.85
CA CYS A 15 -3.09 -8.63 9.23
C CYS A 15 -3.84 -9.52 8.24
N ALA A 16 -5.06 -9.17 7.86
CA ALA A 16 -5.84 -9.92 6.89
C ALA A 16 -5.15 -9.96 5.52
N MET A 17 -4.70 -8.82 5.01
CA MET A 17 -3.98 -8.73 3.74
C MET A 17 -2.72 -9.59 3.71
N SER A 18 -1.94 -9.60 4.82
CA SER A 18 -0.68 -10.35 4.90
C SER A 18 -0.82 -11.87 4.69
N GLN A 19 -2.04 -12.41 4.81
CA GLN A 19 -2.31 -13.83 4.59
C GLN A 19 -2.49 -14.17 3.10
N TYR A 20 -2.46 -13.18 2.21
CA TYR A 20 -2.66 -13.36 0.78
C TYR A 20 -1.44 -12.87 -0.01
N LYS A 21 -1.08 -13.64 -1.06
CA LYS A 21 -0.02 -13.25 -2.00
C LYS A 21 -0.34 -11.94 -2.72
N PHE A 22 -1.61 -11.73 -3.06
CA PHE A 22 -2.09 -10.59 -3.83
C PHE A 22 -3.27 -9.91 -3.15
N VAL A 23 -3.37 -8.60 -3.35
CA VAL A 23 -4.51 -7.78 -2.92
C VAL A 23 -5.00 -6.96 -4.10
N LEU A 24 -6.32 -6.92 -4.33
CA LEU A 24 -6.92 -6.00 -5.30
C LEU A 24 -6.90 -4.59 -4.72
N ALA A 25 -6.11 -3.70 -5.31
CA ALA A 25 -5.98 -2.30 -4.94
C ALA A 25 -6.61 -1.43 -6.03
N ILE A 26 -7.93 -1.32 -6.03
CA ILE A 26 -8.70 -0.61 -7.05
C ILE A 26 -9.11 0.76 -6.52
N GLU A 27 -8.72 1.81 -7.22
CA GLU A 27 -9.18 3.17 -6.93
C GLU A 27 -10.61 3.39 -7.43
N ASN A 28 -11.32 4.28 -6.76
CA ASN A 28 -12.70 4.63 -7.14
C ASN A 28 -12.77 5.29 -8.52
N THR A 29 -11.67 5.90 -8.97
CA THR A 29 -11.55 6.61 -10.25
C THR A 29 -10.12 6.43 -10.78
N MET A 30 -9.96 6.24 -12.09
CA MET A 30 -8.65 6.35 -12.74
C MET A 30 -8.34 7.82 -13.04
N ALA A 31 -7.41 8.41 -12.29
CA ALA A 31 -7.00 9.79 -12.45
C ALA A 31 -5.50 9.94 -12.17
N GLU A 32 -4.83 10.84 -12.91
CA GLU A 32 -3.41 11.13 -12.72
C GLU A 32 -3.12 11.51 -11.26
N SER A 33 -2.06 10.91 -10.72
CA SER A 33 -1.59 11.09 -9.35
C SER A 33 -2.61 10.74 -8.25
N TYR A 34 -3.76 10.13 -8.58
CA TYR A 34 -4.76 9.71 -7.61
C TYR A 34 -4.43 8.31 -7.06
N VAL A 35 -3.53 8.28 -6.08
CA VAL A 35 -3.08 7.06 -5.39
C VAL A 35 -3.47 7.15 -3.91
N THR A 36 -4.20 6.15 -3.41
CA THR A 36 -4.74 6.14 -2.04
C THR A 36 -4.15 5.04 -1.16
N GLU A 37 -4.65 4.92 0.06
CA GLU A 37 -4.23 3.93 1.06
C GLU A 37 -4.32 2.48 0.56
N LYS A 38 -5.24 2.18 -0.36
CA LYS A 38 -5.49 0.81 -0.86
C LYS A 38 -4.23 0.16 -1.42
N LEU A 39 -3.49 0.92 -2.23
CA LEU A 39 -2.25 0.46 -2.84
C LEU A 39 -1.18 0.24 -1.79
N TYR A 40 -1.03 1.20 -0.88
CA TYR A 40 0.03 1.19 0.09
C TYR A 40 -0.19 0.17 1.22
N TYR A 41 -1.43 -0.04 1.66
CA TYR A 41 -1.76 -1.08 2.64
C TYR A 41 -1.40 -2.48 2.14
N ALA A 42 -1.64 -2.75 0.85
CA ALA A 42 -1.21 -4.00 0.23
C ALA A 42 0.32 -4.17 0.28
N LEU A 43 1.07 -3.13 -0.11
CA LEU A 43 2.54 -3.13 -0.03
C LEU A 43 3.04 -3.29 1.41
N ASP A 44 2.46 -2.56 2.36
CA ASP A 44 2.88 -2.59 3.77
C ASP A 44 2.56 -3.94 4.42
N ALA A 45 1.44 -4.58 4.03
CA ALA A 45 1.05 -5.91 4.50
C ALA A 45 1.90 -7.06 3.92
N GLY A 46 2.78 -6.79 2.94
CA GLY A 46 3.61 -7.82 2.32
C GLY A 46 3.01 -8.46 1.07
N SER A 47 1.78 -8.11 0.70
CA SER A 47 1.13 -8.59 -0.52
C SER A 47 1.60 -7.82 -1.76
N VAL A 48 1.43 -8.44 -2.93
CA VAL A 48 1.62 -7.77 -4.23
C VAL A 48 0.30 -7.14 -4.67
N PRO A 49 0.21 -5.82 -4.84
CA PRO A 49 -1.02 -5.17 -5.28
C PRO A 49 -1.30 -5.48 -6.75
N ILE A 50 -2.55 -5.85 -7.05
CA ILE A 50 -3.12 -5.81 -8.41
C ILE A 50 -3.89 -4.50 -8.49
N TYR A 51 -3.32 -3.53 -9.19
CA TYR A 51 -3.70 -2.13 -9.13
C TYR A 51 -4.51 -1.67 -10.34
N PHE A 52 -5.54 -0.86 -10.09
CA PHE A 52 -6.27 -0.11 -11.10
C PHE A 52 -6.53 1.30 -10.56
N GLY A 53 -6.00 2.33 -11.21
CA GLY A 53 -6.12 3.70 -10.70
C GLY A 53 -5.30 4.70 -11.51
N ALA A 54 -4.34 5.34 -10.85
CA ALA A 54 -3.47 6.34 -11.45
C ALA A 54 -2.62 5.77 -12.61
N PRO A 55 -2.68 6.32 -13.83
CA PRO A 55 -1.85 5.89 -14.96
C PRO A 55 -0.34 6.07 -14.74
N ASP A 56 0.02 6.98 -13.82
CA ASP A 56 1.37 7.36 -13.42
C ASP A 56 1.80 6.70 -12.10
N VAL A 57 1.16 5.60 -11.68
CA VAL A 57 1.40 4.90 -10.40
C VAL A 57 2.88 4.57 -10.15
N GLU A 58 3.66 4.30 -11.20
CA GLU A 58 5.09 3.98 -11.10
C GLU A 58 5.92 5.12 -10.48
N SER A 59 5.42 6.36 -10.50
CA SER A 59 6.06 7.50 -9.83
C SER A 59 5.89 7.47 -8.29
N PHE A 60 4.97 6.64 -7.79
CA PHE A 60 4.56 6.62 -6.38
C PHE A 60 4.97 5.35 -5.63
N VAL A 61 5.35 4.29 -6.37
CA VAL A 61 5.72 2.99 -5.80
C VAL A 61 7.16 2.61 -6.09
N PRO A 62 7.74 1.66 -5.33
CA PRO A 62 9.02 1.07 -5.69
C PRO A 62 8.96 0.39 -7.08
N PRO A 63 10.08 0.31 -7.81
CA PRO A 63 10.11 -0.33 -9.11
C PRO A 63 9.69 -1.80 -9.00
N HIS A 64 8.91 -2.27 -9.97
CA HIS A 64 8.43 -3.66 -10.06
C HIS A 64 7.77 -4.16 -8.76
N SER A 65 6.97 -3.32 -8.10
CA SER A 65 6.29 -3.67 -6.84
C SER A 65 4.79 -3.90 -6.98
N VAL A 66 4.22 -3.62 -8.15
CA VAL A 66 2.78 -3.66 -8.41
C VAL A 66 2.49 -4.35 -9.74
N ILE A 67 1.35 -5.04 -9.83
CA ILE A 67 0.78 -5.51 -11.09
C ILE A 67 -0.23 -4.46 -11.53
N ASP A 68 0.14 -3.63 -12.50
CA ASP A 68 -0.77 -2.65 -13.08
C ASP A 68 -1.74 -3.35 -14.05
N GLY A 69 -2.98 -3.55 -13.60
CA GLY A 69 -4.02 -4.23 -14.34
C GLY A 69 -4.44 -3.49 -15.62
N SER A 70 -4.19 -2.18 -15.72
CA SER A 70 -4.52 -1.39 -16.90
C SER A 70 -3.62 -1.68 -18.10
N LYS A 71 -2.46 -2.32 -17.88
CA LYS A 71 -1.50 -2.69 -18.94
C LYS A 71 -1.87 -3.97 -19.70
N PHE A 72 -2.88 -4.70 -19.24
CA PHE A 72 -3.34 -5.94 -19.86
C PHE A 72 -4.47 -5.68 -20.86
N ARG A 73 -4.53 -6.46 -21.94
CA ARG A 73 -5.53 -6.27 -23.01
C ARG A 73 -6.91 -6.77 -22.59
N SER A 74 -6.97 -7.70 -21.64
CA SER A 74 -8.22 -8.21 -21.07
C SER A 74 -8.05 -8.71 -19.63
N MET A 75 -9.17 -8.92 -18.93
CA MET A 75 -9.19 -9.49 -17.59
C MET A 75 -8.73 -10.95 -17.57
N GLU A 76 -8.97 -11.70 -18.65
CA GLU A 76 -8.50 -13.08 -18.82
C GLU A 76 -6.97 -13.14 -18.93
N GLU A 77 -6.37 -12.19 -19.66
CA GLU A 77 -4.91 -12.06 -19.75
C GLU A 77 -4.30 -11.72 -18.40
N LEU A 78 -4.87 -10.74 -17.68
CA LEU A 78 -4.45 -10.40 -16.32
C LEU A 78 -4.57 -11.60 -15.37
N ALA A 79 -5.70 -12.31 -15.39
CA ALA A 79 -5.91 -13.47 -14.53
C ALA A 79 -4.92 -14.60 -14.84
N THR A 80 -4.59 -14.81 -16.12
CA THR A 80 -3.58 -15.78 -16.56
C THR A 80 -2.20 -15.39 -16.05
N TYR A 81 -1.84 -14.10 -16.17
CA TYR A 81 -0.58 -13.57 -15.68
C TYR A 81 -0.44 -13.72 -14.16
N VAL A 82 -1.45 -13.28 -13.39
CA VAL A 82 -1.45 -13.37 -11.92
C VAL A 82 -1.31 -14.82 -11.45
N LYS A 83 -1.99 -15.77 -12.11
CA LYS A 83 -1.82 -17.21 -11.82
C LYS A 83 -0.39 -17.68 -12.10
N GLY A 84 0.18 -17.29 -13.24
CA GLY A 84 1.57 -17.61 -13.57
C GLY A 84 2.56 -17.09 -12.51
N VAL A 85 2.40 -15.84 -12.06
CA VAL A 85 3.21 -15.28 -10.97
C VAL A 85 2.95 -16.01 -9.64
N ALA A 86 1.70 -16.40 -9.36
CA ALA A 86 1.36 -17.13 -8.14
C ALA A 86 2.03 -18.52 -8.06
N ASP A 87 2.17 -19.18 -9.20
CA ASP A 87 2.70 -20.54 -9.32
C ASP A 87 4.24 -20.59 -9.49
N ASP A 88 4.88 -19.44 -9.75
CA ASP A 88 6.33 -19.29 -9.85
C ASP A 88 6.89 -18.51 -8.64
N PRO A 89 7.56 -19.19 -7.69
CA PRO A 89 8.16 -18.55 -6.52
C PRO A 89 9.23 -17.50 -6.86
N VAL A 90 9.95 -17.68 -7.97
CA VAL A 90 10.99 -16.74 -8.40
C VAL A 90 10.30 -15.47 -8.90
N ALA A 91 9.37 -15.60 -9.84
CA ALA A 91 8.60 -14.47 -10.36
C ALA A 91 7.88 -13.70 -9.25
N TYR A 92 7.26 -14.40 -8.29
CA TYR A 92 6.64 -13.76 -7.13
C TYR A 92 7.67 -13.01 -6.26
N SER A 93 8.85 -13.60 -6.02
CA SER A 93 9.89 -12.98 -5.19
C SER A 93 10.49 -11.71 -5.79
N GLU A 94 10.49 -11.57 -7.12
CA GLU A 94 10.96 -10.38 -7.82
C GLU A 94 10.11 -9.14 -7.46
N TYR A 95 8.80 -9.31 -7.22
CA TYR A 95 7.92 -8.23 -6.72
C TYR A 95 8.29 -7.70 -5.33
N HIS A 96 9.18 -8.40 -4.62
CA HIS A 96 9.69 -8.01 -3.31
C HIS A 96 11.18 -7.63 -3.33
N ALA A 97 11.85 -7.70 -4.49
CA ALA A 97 13.27 -7.40 -4.61
C ALA A 97 13.62 -5.98 -4.12
N TRP A 98 12.74 -5.01 -4.37
CA TRP A 98 12.89 -3.62 -3.94
C TRP A 98 13.08 -3.48 -2.42
N ARG A 99 12.56 -4.42 -1.61
CA ARG A 99 12.70 -4.38 -0.14
C ARG A 99 14.13 -4.56 0.34
N ARG A 100 15.00 -5.19 -0.48
CA ARG A 100 16.42 -5.43 -0.14
C ARG A 100 17.26 -4.16 -0.18
N CYS A 101 16.79 -3.12 -0.87
CA CYS A 101 17.54 -1.90 -1.10
C CYS A 101 17.18 -0.77 -0.11
N GLY A 102 16.40 -1.06 0.94
CA GLY A 102 15.83 -0.07 1.84
C GLY A 102 14.56 0.59 1.27
N VAL A 103 13.85 1.40 2.07
CA VAL A 103 12.64 2.09 1.63
C VAL A 103 13.03 3.16 0.60
N MET A 104 13.00 2.79 -0.68
CA MET A 104 13.51 3.61 -1.78
C MET A 104 12.70 4.92 -1.96
N GLY A 105 13.43 6.04 -2.09
CA GLY A 105 13.00 7.23 -2.83
C GLY A 105 11.64 7.86 -2.46
N TYR A 106 10.81 8.09 -3.48
CA TYR A 106 9.50 8.75 -3.36
C TYR A 106 8.52 7.94 -2.52
N TYR A 107 8.53 6.61 -2.59
CA TYR A 107 7.63 5.76 -1.79
C TYR A 107 7.81 6.03 -0.29
N GLY A 108 9.04 6.04 0.22
CA GLY A 108 9.31 6.35 1.63
C GLY A 108 8.83 7.75 2.03
N ARG A 109 9.06 8.76 1.19
CA ARG A 109 8.57 10.13 1.42
C ARG A 109 7.05 10.23 1.37
N ASN A 110 6.41 9.59 0.40
CA ASN A 110 4.97 9.58 0.21
C ASN A 110 4.28 8.89 1.40
N ARG A 111 4.81 7.76 1.88
CA ARG A 111 4.31 7.09 3.09
C ARG A 111 4.53 7.95 4.33
N ALA A 112 5.70 8.57 4.50
CA ALA A 112 5.96 9.49 5.61
C ALA A 112 5.04 10.73 5.59
N ALA A 113 4.51 11.09 4.42
CA ALA A 113 3.60 12.22 4.25
C ALA A 113 2.11 11.84 4.15
N SER A 114 1.77 10.54 4.21
CA SER A 114 0.40 10.05 4.00
C SER A 114 -0.55 10.42 5.14
N LEU A 115 -1.87 10.24 4.90
CA LEU A 115 -2.89 10.41 5.92
C LEU A 115 -2.70 9.45 7.12
N ASP A 116 -2.17 8.25 6.88
CA ASP A 116 -1.94 7.23 7.92
C ASP A 116 -0.95 7.72 8.99
N THR A 117 0.04 8.53 8.57
CA THR A 117 1.05 9.10 9.48
C THR A 117 0.65 10.46 10.03
N LEU A 118 -0.45 11.06 9.55
CA LEU A 118 -0.89 12.38 9.98
C LEU A 118 -1.13 12.46 11.50
N PRO A 119 -1.82 11.51 12.16
CA PRO A 119 -2.02 11.57 13.61
C PRO A 119 -0.70 11.55 14.39
N CYS A 120 0.25 10.71 13.96
CA CYS A 120 1.57 10.61 14.60
C CYS A 120 2.38 11.90 14.43
N ARG A 121 2.43 12.45 13.20
CA ARG A 121 3.13 13.70 12.91
C ARG A 121 2.52 14.89 13.65
N LEU A 122 1.18 14.94 13.72
CA LEU A 122 0.48 15.96 14.50
C LEU A 122 0.77 15.82 15.99
N CYS A 123 0.74 14.60 16.53
CA CYS A 123 1.07 14.33 17.92
C CYS A 123 2.51 14.75 18.25
N GLU A 124 3.47 14.43 17.39
CA GLU A 124 4.86 14.85 17.54
C GLU A 124 4.99 16.38 17.51
N TYR A 125 4.34 17.05 16.57
CA TYR A 125 4.32 18.51 16.47
C TYR A 125 3.74 19.17 17.73
N VAL A 126 2.57 18.71 18.20
CA VAL A 126 1.92 19.23 19.41
C VAL A 126 2.78 18.95 20.66
N SER A 127 3.37 17.76 20.76
CA SER A 127 4.26 17.39 21.86
C SER A 127 5.47 18.32 21.94
N ARG A 128 6.07 18.68 20.81
CA ARG A 128 7.19 19.65 20.75
C ARG A 128 6.79 21.07 21.18
N LYS A 129 5.50 21.40 21.20
CA LYS A 129 4.98 22.70 21.65
C LYS A 129 4.51 22.73 23.12
N GLY A 130 4.74 21.66 23.89
CA GLY A 130 4.28 21.57 25.29
C GLY A 130 3.06 20.67 25.47
N GLY A 131 2.65 19.93 24.43
CA GLY A 131 1.59 18.94 24.52
C GLY A 131 0.26 19.58 24.90
N ARG A 132 -0.36 19.08 25.99
CA ARG A 132 -1.63 19.62 26.51
C ARG A 132 -1.48 20.98 27.22
N GLY A 133 -0.24 21.43 27.47
CA GLY A 133 0.06 22.72 28.09
C GLY A 133 0.70 23.72 27.12
N ALA A 134 0.56 23.49 25.81
CA ALA A 134 0.99 24.45 24.79
C ALA A 134 0.11 25.71 24.84
N GLU A 135 0.73 26.88 24.96
CA GLU A 135 0.07 28.19 24.83
C GLU A 135 -0.32 28.53 23.39
#